data_AF-A0A7S1F1M2-F1
#
_entry.id   AF-A0A7S1F1M2-F1
#
_cell.length_a   1.000
_cell.length_b   1.000
_cell.length_c   1.000
_cell.angle_alpha   90.00
_cell.angle_beta   90.00
_cell.angle_gamma   90.00
#
_symmetry.space_group_name_H-M   'P 1'
#
loop_
_entity.id
_entity.type
_entity.pdbx_description
1 polymer ?
#
loop_
_entity_poly.entity_id
_entity_poly.type
_entity_poly.pdbx_seq_one_letter_code
_entity_poly.pdbx_strand_id
1 'polypeptide(L)'
;SSSHIAQEHPCRVSFFAKCRVQAGAHRRPMTVAHETGEPQVANRLDAELFPHFAPLLEASQDYALHSGCRFTPGDFDEILWDLEVAGDPGSQLAAKLRAAKEMAGFRHRLEVGDEELVLELEQAARLLAVEGTFSAMAATCRALNLWPPLPPPRGVSTGDRTYLDLSAPLPVIAQRAYNEQVHRRYDVVGGVERVKRQGRTASFLIDFALDAGVSIPPMPEEERLVLEDFVLMAAEHQRQQRGAQATSSGIQAFFCGLPLPSYDSKTWWGAAADASDGTGDLQSPARPVQNLDASCY
;
A
#
# COMPACT_ATOMS: atom_id res chain seq x y z
N SER A 1 7.47 -52.48 17.68
CA SER A 1 6.22 -52.23 16.94
C SER A 1 5.58 -50.94 17.42
N SER A 2 5.84 -49.84 16.71
CA SER A 2 5.07 -48.59 16.62
C SER A 2 6.04 -47.52 16.12
N SER A 3 6.19 -47.45 14.80
CA SER A 3 7.01 -46.45 14.13
C SER A 3 6.05 -45.41 13.54
N HIS A 4 6.09 -44.20 14.07
CA HIS A 4 5.36 -43.04 13.55
C HIS A 4 5.91 -42.67 12.17
N ILE A 5 5.07 -42.79 11.14
CA ILE A 5 5.34 -42.30 9.78
C ILE A 5 4.81 -40.86 9.72
N ALA A 6 5.73 -39.90 9.62
CA ALA A 6 5.42 -38.52 9.26
C ALA A 6 5.16 -38.46 7.75
N GLN A 7 3.96 -38.01 7.36
CA GLN A 7 3.62 -37.70 5.97
C GLN A 7 3.92 -36.23 5.70
N GLU A 8 4.89 -35.98 4.83
CA GLU A 8 5.17 -34.68 4.24
C GLU A 8 4.27 -34.47 3.01
N HIS A 9 3.58 -33.32 2.95
CA HIS A 9 2.81 -32.88 1.79
C HIS A 9 3.63 -31.88 0.96
N PRO A 10 3.87 -32.11 -0.34
CA PRO A 10 4.37 -31.08 -1.23
C PRO A 10 3.22 -30.48 -2.06
N CYS A 11 2.90 -29.21 -1.82
CA CYS A 11 2.10 -28.39 -2.73
C CYS A 11 2.98 -27.26 -3.29
N ARG A 12 3.63 -27.50 -4.42
CA ARG A 12 4.21 -26.47 -5.29
C ARG A 12 3.64 -26.67 -6.68
N VAL A 13 2.69 -25.81 -7.07
CA VAL A 13 2.23 -25.70 -8.46
C VAL A 13 2.59 -24.30 -8.93
N SER A 14 3.66 -24.21 -9.71
CA SER A 14 4.06 -23.00 -10.44
C SER A 14 3.61 -23.16 -11.89
N PHE A 15 2.69 -22.33 -12.35
CA PHE A 15 2.35 -22.19 -13.76
C PHE A 15 2.37 -20.70 -14.13
N PHE A 16 3.41 -20.27 -14.83
CA PHE A 16 3.40 -19.02 -15.60
C PHE A 16 3.82 -19.35 -17.04
N ALA A 17 2.85 -19.42 -17.93
CA ALA A 17 3.06 -19.56 -19.36
C ALA A 17 3.31 -18.17 -19.99
N LYS A 18 4.48 -18.00 -20.62
CA LYS A 18 4.86 -16.79 -21.37
C LYS A 18 4.14 -16.77 -22.72
N CYS A 19 3.25 -15.79 -22.94
CA CYS A 19 2.82 -15.40 -24.28
C CYS A 19 3.78 -14.34 -24.83
N ARG A 20 4.48 -14.67 -25.92
CA ARG A 20 5.38 -13.78 -26.65
C ARG A 20 4.67 -13.36 -27.95
N VAL A 21 4.18 -12.12 -28.01
CA VAL A 21 3.67 -11.53 -29.26
C VAL A 21 4.80 -10.72 -29.89
N GLN A 22 5.25 -11.14 -31.07
CA GLN A 22 6.12 -10.38 -31.95
C GLN A 22 5.25 -9.41 -32.77
N ALA A 23 5.54 -8.11 -32.70
CA ALA A 23 5.05 -7.12 -33.64
C ALA A 23 6.26 -6.35 -34.20
N GLY A 24 6.62 -6.66 -35.44
CA GLY A 24 7.57 -5.88 -36.23
C GLY A 24 6.81 -4.89 -37.11
N ALA A 25 7.16 -3.61 -37.02
CA ALA A 25 6.79 -2.60 -38.01
C ALA A 25 7.86 -1.50 -38.05
N HIS A 26 8.46 -1.33 -39.24
CA HIS A 26 9.38 -0.27 -39.58
C HIS A 26 8.76 1.13 -39.38
N ARG A 27 9.43 1.99 -38.59
CA ARG A 27 9.23 3.44 -38.61
C ARG A 27 10.52 4.14 -39.02
N ARG A 28 10.35 5.13 -39.90
CA ARG A 28 11.40 6.03 -40.41
C ARG A 28 11.97 6.89 -39.26
N PRO A 29 13.28 7.21 -39.27
CA PRO A 29 13.88 8.07 -38.27
C PRO A 29 13.49 9.52 -38.53
N MET A 30 12.73 10.11 -37.60
CA MET A 30 12.63 11.56 -37.47
C MET A 30 13.66 12.00 -36.44
N THR A 31 14.56 12.89 -36.85
CA THR A 31 15.58 13.50 -36.01
C THR A 31 14.90 14.52 -35.10
N VAL A 32 14.46 14.06 -33.92
CA VAL A 32 13.96 14.92 -32.85
C VAL A 32 15.17 15.46 -32.09
N ALA A 33 15.24 16.78 -31.93
CA ALA A 33 16.26 17.42 -31.11
C ALA A 33 16.18 16.86 -29.68
N HIS A 34 17.23 16.16 -29.26
CA HIS A 34 17.39 15.65 -27.91
C HIS A 34 17.64 16.84 -26.98
N GLU A 35 16.59 17.38 -26.38
CA GLU A 35 16.75 18.05 -25.10
C GLU A 35 17.33 16.99 -24.13
N THR A 36 18.58 17.17 -23.74
CA THR A 36 19.20 16.46 -22.62
C THR A 36 18.54 16.93 -21.33
N GLY A 37 17.25 16.62 -21.18
CA GLY A 37 16.60 16.61 -19.90
C GLY A 37 17.23 15.49 -19.12
N GLU A 38 18.05 15.83 -18.12
CA GLU A 38 18.44 14.83 -17.14
C GLU A 38 17.16 14.19 -16.60
N PRO A 39 17.09 12.85 -16.57
CA PRO A 39 15.94 12.18 -16.01
C PRO A 39 15.82 12.65 -14.56
N GLN A 40 14.80 13.47 -14.27
CA GLN A 40 14.48 13.84 -12.90
C GLN A 40 14.26 12.54 -12.14
N VAL A 41 15.19 12.24 -11.24
CA VAL A 41 15.10 11.07 -10.39
C VAL A 41 13.84 11.26 -9.56
N ALA A 42 12.82 10.45 -9.81
CA ALA A 42 11.56 10.57 -9.11
C ALA A 42 11.79 10.33 -7.62
N ASN A 43 11.65 11.40 -6.82
CA ASN A 43 11.76 11.34 -5.37
C ASN A 43 10.86 10.24 -4.81
N ARG A 44 11.45 9.32 -4.04
CA ARG A 44 10.80 8.15 -3.44
C ARG A 44 10.14 8.48 -2.11
N LEU A 45 10.70 9.44 -1.40
CA LEU A 45 10.17 9.99 -0.15
C LEU A 45 9.74 11.44 -0.35
N ASP A 46 8.68 11.86 0.33
CA ASP A 46 8.07 13.19 0.25
C ASP A 46 8.63 14.10 1.35
N ALA A 47 9.82 14.67 1.13
CA ALA A 47 10.48 15.55 2.10
C ALA A 47 9.70 16.85 2.36
N GLU A 48 8.94 17.33 1.37
CA GLU A 48 8.11 18.54 1.51
C GLU A 48 6.95 18.36 2.49
N LEU A 49 6.49 17.12 2.68
CA LEU A 49 5.40 16.80 3.60
C LEU A 49 5.84 16.84 5.07
N PHE A 50 7.13 16.62 5.34
CA PHE A 50 7.70 16.56 6.69
C PHE A 50 8.96 17.44 6.78
N PRO A 51 8.80 18.78 6.79
CA PRO A 51 9.91 19.72 6.82
C PRO A 51 10.99 19.46 7.89
N HIS A 52 10.61 19.04 9.09
CA HIS A 52 11.56 18.80 10.18
C HIS A 52 12.33 17.49 9.97
N PHE A 53 11.74 16.51 9.29
CA PHE A 53 12.40 15.31 8.76
C PHE A 53 13.06 15.47 7.39
N ALA A 54 12.89 16.60 6.69
CA ALA A 54 13.35 16.75 5.31
C ALA A 54 14.84 16.40 5.11
N PRO A 55 15.80 16.83 5.96
CA PRO A 55 17.21 16.44 5.80
C PRO A 55 17.44 14.93 5.83
N LEU A 56 16.74 14.21 6.73
CA LEU A 56 16.81 12.75 6.81
C LEU A 56 16.22 12.10 5.56
N LEU A 57 15.05 12.57 5.12
CA LEU A 57 14.33 12.02 3.97
C LEU A 57 15.11 12.25 2.66
N GLU A 58 15.73 13.41 2.49
CA GLU A 58 16.61 13.74 1.36
C GLU A 58 17.85 12.85 1.34
N ALA A 59 18.53 12.69 2.48
CA ALA A 59 19.69 11.80 2.60
C ALA A 59 19.34 10.31 2.39
N SER A 60 18.06 9.95 2.55
CA SER A 60 17.56 8.58 2.45
C SER A 60 16.92 8.23 1.09
N GLN A 61 16.85 9.16 0.12
CA GLN A 61 16.18 8.90 -1.17
C GLN A 61 16.75 7.68 -1.90
N ASP A 62 18.08 7.57 -1.99
CA ASP A 62 18.74 6.45 -2.67
C ASP A 62 18.60 5.15 -1.88
N TYR A 63 18.66 5.21 -0.55
CA TYR A 63 18.40 4.04 0.29
C TYR A 63 16.98 3.53 0.08
N ALA A 64 15.99 4.44 0.10
CA ALA A 64 14.58 4.11 -0.12
C ALA A 64 14.33 3.52 -1.52
N LEU A 65 15.12 3.89 -2.54
CA LEU A 65 15.07 3.25 -3.85
C LEU A 65 15.45 1.77 -3.79
N HIS A 66 16.45 1.42 -2.96
CA HIS A 66 16.91 0.03 -2.79
C HIS A 66 16.03 -0.79 -1.84
N SER A 67 15.53 -0.18 -0.76
CA SER A 67 14.76 -0.87 0.27
C SER A 67 13.26 -0.94 -0.02
N GLY A 68 12.79 -0.32 -1.10
CA GLY A 68 11.34 -0.19 -1.37
C GLY A 68 10.66 0.77 -0.40
N CYS A 69 11.38 1.79 0.08
CA CYS A 69 10.89 2.80 1.04
C CYS A 69 10.55 2.24 2.42
N ARG A 70 11.03 1.04 2.77
CA ARG A 70 10.97 0.52 4.14
C ARG A 70 12.28 0.82 4.85
N PHE A 71 12.18 1.13 6.14
CA PHE A 71 13.35 1.26 6.99
C PHE A 71 13.57 -0.05 7.74
N THR A 72 14.73 -0.67 7.52
CA THR A 72 15.11 -1.92 8.21
C THR A 72 16.39 -1.66 9.00
N PRO A 73 16.38 -1.80 10.34
CA PRO A 73 17.55 -1.53 11.17
C PRO A 73 18.77 -2.38 10.78
N GLY A 74 18.51 -3.65 10.46
CA GLY A 74 19.55 -4.61 10.06
C GLY A 74 20.32 -4.22 8.79
N ASP A 75 19.76 -3.35 7.93
CA ASP A 75 20.47 -2.87 6.74
C ASP A 75 21.71 -2.04 7.10
N PHE A 76 21.76 -1.48 8.31
CA PHE A 76 22.82 -0.58 8.79
C PHE A 76 23.85 -1.29 9.68
N ASP A 77 23.49 -2.39 10.33
CA ASP A 77 24.43 -3.22 11.11
C ASP A 77 25.49 -3.89 10.20
N GLU A 78 25.11 -4.16 8.95
CA GLU A 78 25.96 -4.82 7.94
C GLU A 78 27.00 -3.88 7.31
N ILE A 79 26.92 -2.56 7.54
CA ILE A 79 27.81 -1.57 6.90
C ILE A 79 29.28 -1.84 7.20
N LEU A 80 29.60 -2.25 8.43
CA LEU A 80 30.98 -2.55 8.83
C LEU A 80 31.54 -3.76 8.06
N TRP A 81 30.71 -4.77 7.82
CA TRP A 81 31.09 -5.95 7.03
C TRP A 81 31.24 -5.61 5.55
N ASP A 82 30.33 -4.79 5.01
CA ASP A 82 30.35 -4.37 3.61
C ASP A 82 31.61 -3.54 3.26
N LEU A 83 32.09 -2.70 4.19
CA LEU A 83 33.31 -1.90 4.02
C LEU A 83 34.59 -2.73 3.92
N GLU A 84 34.66 -3.88 4.58
CA GLU A 84 35.84 -4.76 4.55
C GLU A 84 35.92 -5.60 3.28
N VAL A 85 34.77 -5.93 2.69
CA VAL A 85 34.67 -6.84 1.54
C VAL A 85 34.65 -6.10 0.20
N ALA A 86 34.05 -4.90 0.14
CA ALA A 86 33.88 -4.15 -1.10
C ALA A 86 35.08 -3.22 -1.37
N GLY A 87 35.93 -3.60 -2.32
CA GLY A 87 37.02 -2.73 -2.80
C GLY A 87 36.53 -1.44 -3.49
N ASP A 88 35.30 -1.43 -4.01
CA ASP A 88 34.58 -0.25 -4.48
C ASP A 88 33.17 -0.26 -3.87
N PRO A 89 32.80 0.72 -3.01
CA PRO A 89 31.48 0.76 -2.40
C PRO A 89 30.44 0.94 -3.50
N GLY A 90 29.75 -0.14 -3.84
CA GLY A 90 28.64 -0.09 -4.80
C GLY A 90 27.62 1.00 -4.41
N SER A 91 26.82 1.45 -5.38
CA SER A 91 25.84 2.54 -5.19
C SER A 91 24.94 2.35 -3.95
N GLN A 92 24.62 1.10 -3.60
CA GLN A 92 23.86 0.76 -2.41
C GLN A 92 24.59 1.06 -1.08
N LEU A 93 25.88 0.72 -0.96
CA LEU A 93 26.65 1.00 0.27
C LEU A 93 26.84 2.50 0.45
N ALA A 94 27.13 3.22 -0.64
CA ALA A 94 27.21 4.68 -0.61
C ALA A 94 25.89 5.33 -0.18
N ALA A 95 24.75 4.82 -0.65
CA ALA A 95 23.42 5.27 -0.25
C ALA A 95 23.16 5.02 1.25
N LYS A 96 23.46 3.80 1.75
CA LYS A 96 23.34 3.46 3.18
C LYS A 96 24.21 4.38 4.05
N LEU A 97 25.47 4.60 3.68
CA LEU A 97 26.39 5.46 4.43
C LEU A 97 25.91 6.91 4.53
N ARG A 98 25.33 7.46 3.45
CA ARG A 98 24.73 8.81 3.46
C ARG A 98 23.55 8.89 4.42
N ALA A 99 22.61 7.95 4.32
CA ALA A 99 21.44 7.90 5.18
C ALA A 99 21.83 7.71 6.66
N ALA A 100 22.74 6.77 6.95
CA ALA A 100 23.21 6.44 8.30
C ALA A 100 23.76 7.66 9.05
N LYS A 101 24.49 8.53 8.35
CA LYS A 101 25.07 9.75 8.92
C LYS A 101 23.99 10.67 9.49
N GLU A 102 22.91 10.91 8.75
CA GLU A 102 21.81 11.77 9.20
C GLU A 102 20.92 11.08 10.24
N MET A 103 20.72 9.76 10.11
CA MET A 103 19.90 8.95 11.02
C MET A 103 20.35 9.04 12.49
N ALA A 104 21.65 9.07 12.76
CA ALA A 104 22.17 9.16 14.13
C ALA A 104 21.71 10.44 14.84
N GLY A 105 21.73 11.58 14.14
CA GLY A 105 21.28 12.87 14.69
C GLY A 105 19.77 12.87 14.94
N PHE A 106 18.99 12.36 13.99
CA PHE A 106 17.53 12.29 14.11
C PHE A 106 17.06 11.30 15.18
N ARG A 107 17.73 10.16 15.32
CA ARG A 107 17.49 9.21 16.41
C ARG A 107 17.65 9.90 17.75
N HIS A 108 18.79 10.57 17.96
CA HIS A 108 19.03 11.28 19.21
C HIS A 108 17.97 12.35 19.49
N ARG A 109 17.59 13.15 18.48
CA ARG A 109 16.53 14.16 18.59
C ARG A 109 15.18 13.55 19.00
N LEU A 110 14.83 12.40 18.42
CA LEU A 110 13.61 11.69 18.80
C LEU A 110 13.68 11.11 20.22
N GLU A 111 14.82 10.55 20.62
CA GLU A 111 15.05 10.02 21.97
C GLU A 111 14.90 11.10 23.06
N VAL A 112 15.33 12.33 22.78
CA VAL A 112 15.17 13.47 23.70
C VAL A 112 13.80 14.15 23.60
N GLY A 113 12.93 13.67 22.71
CA GLY A 113 11.57 14.18 22.54
C GLY A 113 11.49 15.53 21.84
N ASP A 114 12.27 15.75 20.78
CA ASP A 114 12.17 16.94 19.93
C ASP A 114 10.71 17.15 19.44
N GLU A 115 10.08 18.22 19.93
CA GLU A 115 8.64 18.48 19.78
C GLU A 115 8.21 18.54 18.30
N GLU A 116 9.02 19.17 17.45
CA GLU A 116 8.69 19.32 16.03
C GLU A 116 8.71 17.97 15.30
N LEU A 117 9.67 17.10 15.63
CA LEU A 117 9.73 15.75 15.07
C LEU A 117 8.59 14.87 15.59
N VAL A 118 8.21 14.99 16.86
CA VAL A 118 7.10 14.25 17.44
C VAL A 118 5.78 14.63 16.76
N LEU A 119 5.54 15.92 16.50
CA LEU A 119 4.35 16.40 15.79
C LEU A 119 4.27 15.86 14.35
N GLU A 120 5.40 15.83 13.63
CA GLU A 120 5.47 15.23 12.30
C GLU A 120 5.28 13.70 12.34
N LEU A 121 5.72 13.04 13.41
CA LEU A 121 5.48 11.62 13.61
C LEU A 121 3.99 11.30 13.82
N GLU A 122 3.29 12.13 14.59
CA GLU A 122 1.84 12.03 14.74
C GLU A 122 1.11 12.24 13.42
N GLN A 123 1.58 13.18 12.60
CA GLN A 123 1.06 13.38 11.25
C GLN A 123 1.29 12.16 10.37
N ALA A 124 2.49 11.56 10.41
CA ALA A 124 2.79 10.31 9.69
C ALA A 124 1.87 9.16 10.15
N ALA A 125 1.68 9.00 11.46
CA ALA A 125 0.79 7.99 12.02
C ALA A 125 -0.67 8.18 11.56
N ARG A 126 -1.18 9.42 11.55
CA ARG A 126 -2.51 9.76 11.01
C ARG A 126 -2.65 9.40 9.53
N LEU A 127 -1.68 9.76 8.70
CA LEU A 127 -1.70 9.44 7.26
C LEU A 127 -1.74 7.93 7.03
N LEU A 128 -0.92 7.17 7.77
CA LEU A 128 -0.88 5.71 7.68
C LEU A 128 -2.19 5.08 8.20
N ALA A 129 -2.82 5.66 9.23
CA ALA A 129 -4.12 5.22 9.74
C ALA A 129 -5.22 5.39 8.70
N VAL A 130 -5.32 6.57 8.08
CA VAL A 130 -6.30 6.86 7.02
C VAL A 130 -6.12 5.91 5.82
N GLU A 131 -4.88 5.72 5.36
CA GLU A 131 -4.59 4.85 4.23
C GLU A 131 -4.82 3.37 4.56
N GLY A 132 -4.45 2.95 5.77
CA GLY A 132 -4.69 1.60 6.29
C GLY A 132 -6.18 1.29 6.38
N THR A 133 -6.98 2.22 6.91
CA THR A 133 -8.44 2.08 6.98
C THR A 133 -9.06 1.95 5.59
N PHE A 134 -8.69 2.83 4.65
CA PHE A 134 -9.17 2.73 3.27
C PHE A 134 -8.79 1.38 2.62
N SER A 135 -7.54 0.96 2.79
CA SER A 135 -7.03 -0.30 2.25
C SER A 135 -7.75 -1.52 2.83
N ALA A 136 -8.00 -1.53 4.14
CA ALA A 136 -8.75 -2.58 4.82
C ALA A 136 -10.21 -2.65 4.36
N MET A 137 -10.87 -1.49 4.19
CA MET A 137 -12.22 -1.41 3.64
C MET A 137 -12.26 -1.96 2.22
N ALA A 138 -11.34 -1.53 1.35
CA ALA A 138 -11.27 -1.98 -0.04
C ALA A 138 -10.99 -3.49 -0.14
N ALA A 139 -10.07 -4.03 0.68
CA ALA A 139 -9.79 -5.46 0.75
C ALA A 139 -11.02 -6.27 1.21
N THR A 140 -11.72 -5.79 2.24
CA THR A 140 -12.96 -6.42 2.71
C THR A 140 -14.04 -6.41 1.62
N CYS A 141 -14.25 -5.29 0.94
CA CYS A 141 -15.19 -5.21 -0.19
C CYS A 141 -14.81 -6.18 -1.32
N ARG A 142 -13.52 -6.33 -1.67
CA ARG A 142 -13.08 -7.33 -2.67
C ARG A 142 -13.42 -8.74 -2.24
N ALA A 143 -13.13 -9.09 -0.99
CA ALA A 143 -13.37 -10.43 -0.49
C ALA A 143 -14.87 -10.73 -0.27
N LEU A 144 -15.73 -9.70 -0.22
CA LEU A 144 -17.20 -9.83 -0.32
C LEU A 144 -17.74 -9.79 -1.77
N ASN A 145 -16.86 -9.75 -2.78
CA ASN A 145 -17.20 -9.58 -4.20
C ASN A 145 -18.00 -8.30 -4.50
N LEU A 146 -17.74 -7.23 -3.75
CA LEU A 146 -18.34 -5.91 -3.93
C LEU A 146 -17.40 -4.94 -4.66
N TRP A 147 -16.32 -5.41 -5.29
CA TRP A 147 -15.28 -4.57 -5.87
C TRP A 147 -14.78 -5.05 -7.25
N PRO A 148 -15.03 -4.32 -8.35
CA PRO A 148 -15.99 -3.22 -8.43
C PRO A 148 -17.42 -3.72 -8.19
N PRO A 149 -18.33 -2.89 -7.68
CA PRO A 149 -19.73 -3.30 -7.50
C PRO A 149 -20.40 -3.53 -8.87
N LEU A 150 -21.02 -4.71 -9.04
CA LEU A 150 -21.75 -5.07 -10.26
C LEU A 150 -23.10 -5.72 -9.92
N PRO A 151 -24.24 -5.12 -10.34
CA PRO A 151 -24.35 -3.81 -10.98
C PRO A 151 -24.06 -2.65 -10.01
N PRO A 152 -23.68 -1.46 -10.49
CA PRO A 152 -23.55 -0.28 -9.66
C PRO A 152 -24.87 0.01 -8.91
N PRO A 153 -24.82 0.32 -7.60
CA PRO A 153 -26.00 0.70 -6.83
C PRO A 153 -26.72 1.90 -7.45
N ARG A 154 -28.05 1.86 -7.49
CA ARG A 154 -28.86 2.96 -8.04
C ARG A 154 -28.66 4.23 -7.20
N GLY A 155 -28.50 5.36 -7.87
CA GLY A 155 -28.42 6.68 -7.23
C GLY A 155 -27.02 7.09 -6.75
N VAL A 156 -25.99 6.26 -6.93
CA VAL A 156 -24.60 6.63 -6.61
C VAL A 156 -23.92 7.20 -7.86
N SER A 157 -23.49 8.46 -7.79
CA SER A 157 -22.73 9.11 -8.86
C SER A 157 -21.31 8.53 -8.96
N THR A 158 -20.72 8.50 -10.16
CA THR A 158 -19.31 8.09 -10.35
C THR A 158 -18.31 9.03 -9.68
N GLY A 159 -18.72 10.27 -9.40
CA GLY A 159 -17.93 11.25 -8.65
C GLY A 159 -18.17 11.24 -7.14
N ASP A 160 -19.12 10.43 -6.63
CA ASP A 160 -19.38 10.33 -5.20
C ASP A 160 -18.30 9.48 -4.51
N ARG A 161 -17.56 10.11 -3.60
CA ARG A 161 -16.42 9.55 -2.88
C ARG A 161 -16.64 9.57 -1.35
N THR A 162 -17.88 9.72 -0.91
CA THR A 162 -18.25 9.79 0.53
C THR A 162 -18.26 8.40 1.19
N TYR A 163 -17.19 7.62 1.02
CA TYR A 163 -17.14 6.22 1.47
C TYR A 163 -17.11 6.06 3.00
N LEU A 164 -16.81 7.12 3.73
CA LEU A 164 -16.85 7.15 5.20
C LEU A 164 -18.26 7.38 5.76
N ASP A 165 -19.26 7.62 4.91
CA ASP A 165 -20.67 7.64 5.33
C ASP A 165 -21.18 6.21 5.56
N LEU A 166 -20.92 5.70 6.76
CA LEU A 166 -21.32 4.37 7.21
C LEU A 166 -22.82 4.27 7.55
N SER A 167 -23.61 5.33 7.31
CA SER A 167 -25.08 5.23 7.40
C SER A 167 -25.69 4.57 6.14
N ALA A 168 -24.94 4.51 5.05
CA ALA A 168 -25.38 3.92 3.79
C ALA A 168 -25.26 2.38 3.79
N PRO A 169 -26.04 1.66 2.94
CA PRO A 169 -25.87 0.22 2.78
C PRO A 169 -24.47 -0.15 2.26
N LEU A 170 -23.92 -1.30 2.70
CA LEU A 170 -22.56 -1.73 2.33
C LEU A 170 -22.26 -1.70 0.81
N PRO A 171 -23.17 -2.11 -0.10
CA PRO A 171 -22.91 -1.99 -1.54
C PRO A 171 -22.70 -0.54 -2.01
N VAL A 172 -23.39 0.43 -1.41
CA VAL A 172 -23.22 1.87 -1.70
C VAL A 172 -21.85 2.36 -1.22
N ILE A 173 -21.45 1.97 -0.02
CA ILE A 173 -20.12 2.29 0.54
C ILE A 173 -19.02 1.71 -0.35
N ALA A 174 -19.15 0.45 -0.78
CA ALA A 174 -18.21 -0.20 -1.68
C ALA A 174 -18.06 0.55 -3.02
N GLN A 175 -19.18 1.05 -3.59
CA GLN A 175 -19.14 1.88 -4.79
C GLN A 175 -18.42 3.21 -4.58
N ARG A 176 -18.70 3.91 -3.47
CA ARG A 176 -18.04 5.17 -3.13
C ARG A 176 -16.54 4.98 -2.90
N ALA A 177 -16.15 3.90 -2.22
CA ALA A 177 -14.74 3.54 -2.00
C ALA A 177 -14.04 3.18 -3.32
N TYR A 178 -14.72 2.48 -4.22
CA TYR A 178 -14.21 2.21 -5.57
C TYR A 178 -14.02 3.50 -6.37
N ASN A 179 -14.97 4.43 -6.32
CA ASN A 179 -14.86 5.73 -6.96
C ASN A 179 -13.67 6.53 -6.43
N GLU A 180 -13.41 6.50 -5.11
CA GLU A 180 -12.21 7.10 -4.52
C GLU A 180 -10.92 6.43 -5.03
N GLN A 181 -10.87 5.10 -5.12
CA GLN A 181 -9.71 4.41 -5.72
C GLN A 181 -9.47 4.82 -7.18
N VAL A 182 -10.54 4.91 -7.96
CA VAL A 182 -10.51 5.33 -9.37
C VAL A 182 -10.05 6.78 -9.47
N HIS A 183 -10.59 7.67 -8.64
CA HIS A 183 -10.18 9.07 -8.57
C HIS A 183 -8.68 9.19 -8.28
N ARG A 184 -8.19 8.49 -7.24
CA ARG A 184 -6.76 8.43 -6.93
C ARG A 184 -5.95 8.03 -8.16
N ARG A 185 -6.40 7.01 -8.90
CA ARG A 185 -5.77 6.48 -10.14
C ARG A 185 -5.65 7.48 -11.29
N TYR A 186 -6.62 8.38 -11.46
CA TYR A 186 -6.70 9.27 -12.61
C TYR A 186 -6.35 10.72 -12.31
N ASP A 187 -6.07 11.07 -11.06
CA ASP A 187 -5.61 12.41 -10.72
C ASP A 187 -4.25 12.69 -11.42
N VAL A 188 -4.23 13.70 -12.29
CA VAL A 188 -3.13 13.98 -13.24
C VAL A 188 -2.13 15.00 -12.65
N VAL A 189 -2.56 15.80 -11.67
CA VAL A 189 -1.74 16.88 -11.10
C VAL A 189 -1.13 16.40 -9.79
N GLY A 190 0.02 15.73 -9.86
CA GLY A 190 0.71 15.13 -8.70
C GLY A 190 0.16 13.75 -8.29
N GLY A 191 -1.12 13.48 -8.55
CA GLY A 191 -1.71 12.15 -8.77
C GLY A 191 -1.51 11.04 -7.72
N VAL A 192 -1.82 9.81 -8.15
CA VAL A 192 -1.56 8.53 -7.41
C VAL A 192 -0.21 8.52 -6.74
N GLU A 193 0.80 8.98 -7.48
CA GLU A 193 2.19 8.89 -7.08
C GLU A 193 2.44 9.71 -5.83
N ARG A 194 1.80 10.88 -5.66
CA ARG A 194 1.90 11.64 -4.42
C ARG A 194 1.30 10.90 -3.25
N VAL A 195 0.05 10.42 -3.34
CA VAL A 195 -0.61 9.72 -2.21
C VAL A 195 0.20 8.47 -1.81
N LYS A 196 0.67 7.69 -2.79
CA LYS A 196 1.55 6.54 -2.53
C LYS A 196 2.85 6.94 -1.88
N ARG A 197 3.49 8.02 -2.37
CA ARG A 197 4.73 8.54 -1.80
C ARG A 197 4.55 9.02 -0.37
N GLN A 198 3.45 9.69 -0.06
CA GLN A 198 3.09 10.11 1.29
C GLN A 198 2.92 8.90 2.22
N GLY A 199 2.19 7.86 1.78
CA GLY A 199 2.04 6.61 2.54
C GLY A 199 3.37 5.91 2.80
N ARG A 200 4.24 5.80 1.79
CA ARG A 200 5.60 5.25 1.94
C ARG A 200 6.48 6.06 2.88
N THR A 201 6.41 7.39 2.78
CA THR A 201 7.18 8.29 3.64
C THR A 201 6.72 8.17 5.09
N ALA A 202 5.41 8.15 5.31
CA ALA A 202 4.84 7.91 6.64
C ALA A 202 5.29 6.55 7.19
N SER A 203 5.17 5.46 6.41
CA SER A 203 5.65 4.13 6.82
C SER A 203 7.14 4.14 7.17
N PHE A 204 7.97 4.76 6.34
CA PHE A 204 9.41 4.88 6.58
C PHE A 204 9.71 5.58 7.90
N LEU A 205 9.03 6.68 8.20
CA LEU A 205 9.21 7.44 9.45
C LEU A 205 8.73 6.65 10.68
N ILE A 206 7.63 5.91 10.58
CA ILE A 206 7.14 5.04 11.66
C ILE A 206 8.12 3.90 11.93
N ASP A 207 8.60 3.23 10.90
CA ASP A 207 9.62 2.17 11.01
C ASP A 207 10.91 2.72 11.66
N PHE A 208 11.37 3.90 11.23
CA PHE A 208 12.54 4.59 11.79
C PHE A 208 12.36 4.95 13.27
N ALA A 209 11.21 5.48 13.66
CA ALA A 209 10.96 5.86 15.05
C ALA A 209 10.79 4.66 15.98
N LEU A 210 10.17 3.56 15.51
CA LEU A 210 10.11 2.30 16.25
C LEU A 210 11.52 1.78 16.55
N ASP A 211 12.43 1.86 15.58
CA ASP A 211 13.82 1.49 15.76
C ASP A 211 14.59 2.45 16.69
N ALA A 212 14.26 3.73 16.67
CA ALA A 212 14.74 4.72 17.65
C ALA A 212 14.22 4.49 19.09
N GLY A 213 13.38 3.46 19.30
CA GLY A 213 12.80 3.17 20.61
C GLY A 213 11.72 4.15 21.04
N VAL A 214 11.21 4.95 20.10
CA VAL A 214 10.18 5.95 20.34
C VAL A 214 8.81 5.29 20.31
N SER A 215 7.95 5.65 21.26
CA SER A 215 6.56 5.20 21.24
C SER A 215 5.83 5.88 20.09
N ILE A 216 5.29 5.09 19.17
CA ILE A 216 4.42 5.59 18.11
C ILE A 216 3.06 5.96 18.72
N PRO A 217 2.47 7.10 18.33
CA PRO A 217 1.11 7.44 18.72
C PRO A 217 0.14 6.30 18.39
N PRO A 218 -0.86 6.02 19.24
CA PRO A 218 -1.89 5.06 18.90
C PRO A 218 -2.63 5.54 17.64
N MET A 219 -3.26 4.59 16.94
CA MET A 219 -4.21 4.93 15.88
C MET A 219 -5.24 5.95 16.41
N PRO A 220 -5.52 7.05 15.69
CA PRO A 220 -6.48 8.02 16.17
C PRO A 220 -7.87 7.37 16.29
N GLU A 221 -8.63 7.84 17.28
CA GLU A 221 -9.88 7.20 17.67
C GLU A 221 -10.92 7.19 16.54
N GLU A 222 -10.91 8.23 15.72
CA GLU A 222 -11.82 8.40 14.59
C GLU A 222 -11.65 7.27 13.55
N GLU A 223 -10.43 6.99 13.10
CA GLU A 223 -10.14 5.92 12.15
C GLU A 223 -10.41 4.54 12.74
N ARG A 224 -10.13 4.36 14.04
CA ARG A 224 -10.42 3.12 14.76
C ARG A 224 -11.93 2.83 14.78
N LEU A 225 -12.74 3.82 15.15
CA LEU A 225 -14.20 3.69 15.20
C LEU A 225 -14.79 3.43 13.82
N VAL A 226 -14.31 4.14 12.78
CA VAL A 226 -14.71 3.88 11.38
C VAL A 226 -14.46 2.43 10.99
N LEU A 227 -13.29 1.89 11.31
CA LEU A 227 -12.95 0.51 10.96
C LEU A 227 -13.81 -0.50 11.72
N GLU A 228 -14.04 -0.28 13.02
CA GLU A 228 -14.91 -1.13 13.85
C GLU A 228 -16.33 -1.18 13.31
N ASP A 229 -16.93 -0.03 13.05
CA ASP A 229 -18.29 0.07 12.50
C ASP A 229 -18.40 -0.58 11.13
N PHE A 230 -17.39 -0.37 10.27
CA PHE A 230 -17.35 -1.00 8.96
C PHE A 230 -17.23 -2.53 9.03
N VAL A 231 -16.40 -3.06 9.93
CA VAL A 231 -16.26 -4.52 10.15
C VAL A 231 -17.57 -5.12 10.64
N LEU A 232 -18.27 -4.46 11.56
CA LEU A 232 -19.59 -4.90 12.02
C LEU A 232 -20.61 -4.92 10.88
N MET A 233 -20.61 -3.90 10.03
CA MET A 233 -21.49 -3.84 8.85
C MET A 233 -21.17 -4.94 7.83
N ALA A 234 -19.87 -5.18 7.55
CA ALA A 234 -19.43 -6.26 6.67
C ALA A 234 -19.86 -7.63 7.18
N ALA A 235 -19.74 -7.87 8.49
CA ALA A 235 -20.17 -9.11 9.12
C ALA A 235 -21.70 -9.29 9.02
N GLU A 236 -22.48 -8.23 9.24
CA GLU A 236 -23.93 -8.27 9.09
C GLU A 236 -24.36 -8.55 7.66
N HIS A 237 -23.74 -7.88 6.68
CA HIS A 237 -24.00 -8.14 5.27
C HIS A 237 -23.75 -9.60 4.89
N GLN A 238 -22.66 -10.19 5.39
CA GLN A 238 -22.36 -11.59 5.16
C GLN A 238 -23.41 -12.52 5.78
N ARG A 239 -23.92 -12.22 6.98
CA ARG A 239 -25.01 -12.99 7.61
C ARG A 239 -26.28 -12.94 6.76
N GLN A 240 -26.63 -11.78 6.23
CA GLN A 240 -27.79 -11.61 5.33
C GLN A 240 -27.64 -12.43 4.04
N GLN A 241 -26.45 -12.42 3.44
CA GLN A 241 -26.17 -13.25 2.26
C GLN A 241 -26.31 -14.75 2.57
N ARG A 242 -25.85 -15.22 3.74
CA ARG A 242 -26.00 -16.63 4.15
C ARG A 242 -27.46 -17.02 4.37
N GLY A 243 -28.26 -16.16 4.99
CA GLY A 243 -29.70 -16.39 5.16
C GLY A 243 -30.42 -16.55 3.82
N ALA A 244 -29.98 -15.83 2.80
CA ALA A 244 -30.49 -15.97 1.43
C ALA A 244 -29.91 -17.18 0.67
N GLN A 245 -28.71 -17.64 1.01
CA GLN A 245 -27.94 -18.68 0.30
C GLN A 245 -27.89 -20.05 1.01
N ALA A 246 -28.76 -20.35 1.97
CA ALA A 246 -28.80 -21.63 2.70
C ALA A 246 -29.06 -22.90 1.83
N THR A 247 -28.90 -22.81 0.50
CA THR A 247 -28.86 -23.90 -0.47
C THR A 247 -27.49 -24.11 -1.14
N SER A 248 -26.44 -23.35 -0.81
CA SER A 248 -25.10 -23.49 -1.43
C SER A 248 -23.97 -23.42 -0.38
N SER A 249 -23.37 -24.58 -0.08
CA SER A 249 -22.36 -24.77 0.96
C SER A 249 -20.95 -24.78 0.36
N GLY A 250 -20.10 -23.77 0.64
CA GLY A 250 -18.71 -23.80 0.14
C GLY A 250 -17.71 -22.71 0.55
N ILE A 251 -18.10 -21.53 1.06
CA ILE A 251 -17.14 -20.40 1.25
C ILE A 251 -17.26 -19.80 2.67
N GLN A 252 -16.60 -20.40 3.68
CA GLN A 252 -16.77 -20.01 5.09
C GLN A 252 -15.49 -19.61 5.85
N ALA A 253 -14.28 -19.94 5.38
CA ALA A 253 -13.08 -19.92 6.23
C ALA A 253 -12.26 -18.61 6.27
N PHE A 254 -12.46 -17.67 5.36
CA PHE A 254 -11.51 -16.54 5.20
C PHE A 254 -11.68 -15.41 6.24
N PHE A 255 -12.90 -15.17 6.73
CA PHE A 255 -13.19 -13.94 7.50
C PHE A 255 -13.31 -14.10 9.01
N CYS A 256 -13.69 -15.29 9.53
CA CYS A 256 -13.68 -15.54 10.98
C CYS A 256 -12.25 -15.65 11.54
N GLY A 257 -11.24 -15.69 10.67
CA GLY A 257 -9.82 -15.79 11.01
C GLY A 257 -9.01 -14.54 10.67
N LEU A 258 -9.62 -13.43 10.22
CA LEU A 258 -8.95 -12.14 10.34
C LEU A 258 -9.09 -11.77 11.81
N PRO A 259 -8.06 -11.93 12.65
CA PRO A 259 -8.10 -11.28 13.95
C PRO A 259 -8.40 -9.81 13.64
N LEU A 260 -9.43 -9.25 14.31
CA LEU A 260 -9.40 -7.80 14.54
C LEU A 260 -7.96 -7.54 14.98
N PRO A 261 -7.17 -6.79 14.18
CA PRO A 261 -5.75 -6.65 14.47
C PRO A 261 -5.69 -6.27 15.93
N SER A 262 -5.01 -7.11 16.72
CA SER A 262 -4.69 -6.74 18.08
C SER A 262 -4.11 -5.35 17.95
N TYR A 263 -4.80 -4.32 18.46
CA TYR A 263 -4.44 -2.91 18.26
C TYR A 263 -3.11 -2.55 18.96
N ASP A 264 -2.28 -3.55 19.26
CA ASP A 264 -0.86 -3.36 19.36
C ASP A 264 -0.34 -2.72 18.08
N SER A 265 0.03 -1.44 18.25
CA SER A 265 0.67 -0.56 17.28
C SER A 265 1.58 -1.29 16.28
N LYS A 266 2.40 -2.25 16.74
CA LYS A 266 3.37 -2.93 15.88
C LYS A 266 2.74 -3.77 14.77
N THR A 267 1.60 -4.39 15.00
CA THR A 267 0.98 -5.30 14.02
C THR A 267 0.14 -4.56 12.97
N TRP A 268 -0.52 -3.47 13.39
CA TRP A 268 -1.35 -2.68 12.51
C TRP A 268 -0.52 -1.87 11.51
N TRP A 269 0.52 -1.16 11.97
CA TRP A 269 1.32 -0.29 11.10
C TRP A 269 2.05 -1.09 10.01
N GLY A 270 2.53 -2.29 10.32
CA GLY A 270 3.12 -3.20 9.34
C GLY A 270 2.11 -3.64 8.26
N ALA A 271 0.90 -4.05 8.67
CA ALA A 271 -0.14 -4.46 7.72
C ALA A 271 -0.64 -3.30 6.85
N ALA A 272 -0.77 -2.09 7.41
CA ALA A 272 -1.16 -0.89 6.68
C ALA A 272 -0.09 -0.51 5.64
N ALA A 273 1.19 -0.58 6.01
CA ALA A 273 2.32 -0.36 5.11
C ALA A 273 2.31 -1.34 3.93
N ASP A 274 2.17 -2.64 4.20
CA ASP A 274 2.16 -3.68 3.16
C ASP A 274 0.96 -3.54 2.20
N ALA A 275 -0.21 -3.14 2.73
CA ALA A 275 -1.41 -2.92 1.93
C ALA A 275 -1.27 -1.73 0.95
N SER A 276 -0.50 -0.70 1.33
CA SER A 276 -0.23 0.46 0.47
C SER A 276 0.61 0.11 -0.78
N ASP A 277 1.51 -0.86 -0.66
CA ASP A 277 2.36 -1.32 -1.78
C ASP A 277 1.67 -2.34 -2.71
N GLY A 278 0.67 -3.08 -2.21
CA GLY A 278 -0.02 -4.15 -2.91
C GLY A 278 -0.94 -3.75 -4.09
N THR A 279 -0.84 -2.53 -4.63
CA THR A 279 -1.68 -2.10 -5.78
C THR A 279 -1.18 -2.58 -7.16
N GLY A 280 -0.10 -3.36 -7.20
CA GLY A 280 0.36 -4.03 -8.42
C GLY A 280 -0.60 -5.16 -8.84
N ASP A 281 -1.00 -5.16 -10.11
CA ASP A 281 -1.74 -6.24 -10.79
C ASP A 281 -3.25 -6.38 -10.55
N LEU A 282 -3.99 -5.27 -10.60
CA LEU A 282 -5.35 -5.32 -11.12
C LEU A 282 -5.31 -5.11 -12.64
N GLN A 283 -5.42 -6.24 -13.37
CA GLN A 283 -5.67 -6.29 -14.82
C GLN A 283 -6.62 -5.18 -15.25
N SER A 284 -6.25 -4.49 -16.34
CA SER A 284 -7.08 -3.53 -17.06
C SER A 284 -8.56 -3.96 -17.04
N PRO A 285 -9.51 -3.05 -16.78
CA PRO A 285 -10.91 -3.39 -16.92
C PRO A 285 -11.12 -3.97 -18.32
N ALA A 286 -11.72 -5.16 -18.39
CA ALA A 286 -12.15 -5.75 -19.64
C ALA A 286 -12.87 -4.66 -20.43
N ARG A 287 -12.35 -4.31 -21.62
CA ARG A 287 -12.99 -3.34 -22.49
C ARG A 287 -14.46 -3.75 -22.63
N PRO A 288 -15.42 -2.83 -22.48
CA PRO A 288 -16.81 -3.16 -22.74
C PRO A 288 -16.86 -3.75 -24.15
N VAL A 289 -17.39 -4.98 -24.25
CA VAL A 289 -17.72 -5.59 -25.53
C VAL A 289 -18.70 -4.64 -26.20
N GLN A 290 -18.22 -3.88 -27.18
CA GLN A 290 -19.10 -3.15 -28.07
C GLN A 290 -19.92 -4.22 -28.79
N ASN A 291 -21.19 -4.36 -28.41
CA ASN A 291 -22.17 -4.99 -29.26
C ASN A 291 -22.21 -4.18 -30.55
N LEU A 292 -21.51 -4.68 -31.56
CA LEU A 292 -21.73 -4.27 -32.94
C LEU A 292 -23.13 -4.76 -33.29
N ASP A 293 -24.08 -3.84 -33.27
CA ASP A 293 -25.40 -4.04 -33.84
C ASP A 293 -25.25 -4.51 -35.30
N ALA A 294 -25.82 -5.68 -35.55
CA ALA A 294 -26.12 -6.16 -36.87
C ALA A 294 -27.22 -5.26 -37.47
N SER A 295 -26.82 -4.33 -38.34
CA SER A 295 -27.70 -3.70 -39.31
C SER A 295 -26.87 -3.12 -40.44
N CYS A 296 -26.55 -3.98 -41.41
CA CYS A 296 -26.31 -3.59 -42.80
C CYS A 296 -26.48 -4.82 -43.71
N TYR A 297 -27.59 -4.80 -44.46
CA TYR A 297 -28.02 -5.66 -45.57
C TYR A 297 -28.51 -7.09 -45.27
#